data_AF-A0A0T7BZN9-F1
#
_entry.id   AF-A0A0T7BZN9-F1
#
_cell.length_a   1.000
_cell.length_b   1.000
_cell.length_c   1.000
_cell.angle_alpha   90.00
_cell.angle_beta   90.00
_cell.angle_gamma   90.00
#
_symmetry.space_group_name_H-M   'P 1'
#
loop_
_entity.id
_entity.type
_entity.pdbx_description
1 polymer ?
#
loop_
_entity_poly.entity_id
_entity_poly.type
_entity_poly.pdbx_seq_one_letter_code
_entity_poly.pdbx_strand_id
1 'polypeptide(L)' 'MKDWVQEKVSSDQEDWVCEGVEAEILQSVGGGWKKGRVKIRLELEFIPDDPLIENTEEDDLQAPPSPLDDFRKA' A
#
# COMPACT_ATOMS: atom_id res chain seq x y z
N MET A 1 5.68 -12.01 -7.57
CA MET A 1 5.55 -11.44 -6.23
C MET A 1 4.42 -10.42 -6.25
N LYS A 2 3.17 -10.87 -6.43
CA LYS A 2 1.99 -10.00 -6.62
C LYS A 2 0.72 -10.66 -6.05
N ASP A 3 0.76 -11.31 -4.88
CA ASP A 3 -0.35 -12.23 -4.53
C ASP A 3 -0.76 -12.27 -3.05
N TRP A 4 -0.47 -11.24 -2.24
CA TRP A 4 -0.76 -11.30 -0.78
C TRP A 4 -1.49 -10.09 -0.21
N VAL A 5 -2.07 -9.21 -1.04
CA VAL A 5 -3.07 -8.25 -0.56
C VAL A 5 -4.45 -8.79 -0.98
N GLN A 6 -5.14 -9.46 -0.06
CA GLN A 6 -6.55 -9.76 -0.27
C GLN A 6 -7.34 -8.45 -0.16
N GLU A 7 -7.60 -7.84 -1.31
CA GLU A 7 -8.55 -6.75 -1.47
C GLU A 7 -9.96 -7.32 -1.27
N LYS A 8 -10.39 -7.34 -0.01
CA LYS A 8 -11.77 -7.62 0.41
C LYS A 8 -12.37 -6.33 0.96
N VAL A 9 -12.28 -5.27 0.17
CA VAL A 9 -13.09 -4.08 0.35
C VAL A 9 -14.41 -4.39 -0.36
N SER A 10 -15.54 -4.41 0.35
CA SER A 10 -16.84 -4.55 -0.31
C SER A 10 -17.05 -3.37 -1.26
N SER A 11 -17.78 -3.53 -2.37
CA SER A 11 -18.00 -2.47 -3.37
C SER A 11 -18.39 -1.12 -2.76
N ASP A 12 -19.20 -1.13 -1.71
CA ASP A 12 -19.68 0.08 -1.03
C ASP A 12 -18.61 0.79 -0.19
N GLN A 13 -17.50 0.11 0.13
CA GLN A 13 -16.39 0.64 0.91
C GLN A 13 -15.29 1.25 0.04
N GLU A 14 -15.15 0.82 -1.22
CA GLU A 14 -14.15 1.38 -2.16
C GLU A 14 -14.43 2.86 -2.41
N ASP A 15 -15.71 3.21 -2.57
CA ASP A 15 -16.13 4.59 -2.82
C ASP A 15 -15.68 5.55 -1.72
N TRP A 16 -15.69 5.13 -0.45
CA TRP A 16 -15.27 6.01 0.66
C TRP A 16 -13.80 6.42 0.59
N VAL A 17 -12.93 5.54 0.09
CA VAL A 17 -11.47 5.77 0.07
C VAL A 17 -11.00 6.30 -1.28
N CYS A 18 -11.66 5.91 -2.38
CA CYS A 18 -11.30 6.29 -3.74
C CYS A 18 -11.95 7.61 -4.18
N GLU A 19 -13.27 7.65 -4.35
CA GLU A 19 -13.98 8.79 -4.97
C GLU A 19 -14.64 9.75 -3.96
N GLY A 20 -14.94 9.22 -2.78
CA GLY A 20 -15.77 9.79 -1.73
C GLY A 20 -17.27 9.58 -1.98
N VAL A 21 -18.05 9.53 -0.89
CA VAL A 21 -19.50 9.32 -0.93
C VAL A 21 -20.26 10.63 -0.67
N GLU A 22 -21.32 10.90 -1.43
CA GLU A 22 -22.21 12.03 -1.16
C GLU A 22 -22.94 11.83 0.17
N ALA A 23 -22.85 12.82 1.06
CA ALA A 23 -23.43 12.75 2.39
C ALA A 23 -23.76 14.14 2.95
N GLU A 24 -24.51 14.15 4.05
CA GLU A 24 -24.75 15.34 4.85
C GLU A 24 -24.05 15.21 6.19
N ILE A 25 -23.34 16.25 6.62
CA ILE A 25 -22.70 16.32 7.94
C ILE A 25 -23.51 17.26 8.83
N LEU A 26 -23.95 16.77 9.98
CA LEU A 26 -24.57 17.60 11.01
C LEU A 26 -23.48 18.39 11.75
N GLN A 27 -23.60 19.71 11.75
CA GLN A 27 -22.67 20.57 12.47
C GLN A 27 -22.92 20.48 13.98
N SER A 28 -21.88 20.17 14.75
CA SER A 28 -21.96 19.98 16.21
C SER A 28 -22.27 21.25 16.98
N VAL A 29 -21.90 22.41 16.44
CA VAL A 29 -22.24 23.74 16.97
C VAL A 29 -23.15 24.39 15.94
N GLY A 30 -24.42 24.61 16.33
CA GLY A 30 -25.50 25.28 15.58
C GLY A 30 -25.22 25.60 14.11
N GLY A 31 -25.93 24.95 13.20
CA GLY A 31 -25.78 25.18 11.76
C GLY A 31 -26.43 24.12 10.85
N GLY A 32 -27.04 23.09 11.45
CA GLY A 32 -27.86 22.11 10.73
C GLY A 32 -27.03 21.13 9.89
N TRP A 33 -27.70 20.52 8.91
CA TRP A 33 -27.07 19.58 7.98
C TRP A 33 -26.38 20.32 6.83
N LYS A 34 -25.14 19.94 6.55
CA LYS A 34 -24.37 20.45 5.42
C LYS A 34 -24.11 19.34 4.41
N LYS A 35 -24.65 19.48 3.20
CA LYS A 35 -24.38 18.61 2.05
C LYS A 35 -22.93 18.72 1.59
N GLY A 36 -22.35 17.59 1.21
CA GLY A 36 -21.01 17.52 0.65
C GLY A 36 -20.62 16.09 0.27
N ARG A 37 -19.32 15.89 0.07
CA ARG A 37 -18.74 14.57 -0.18
C ARG A 37 -17.76 14.22 0.94
N VAL A 38 -17.90 13.02 1.50
CA VAL A 38 -16.99 12.49 2.52
C VAL A 38 -16.02 11.53 1.86
N LYS A 39 -14.73 11.82 1.98
CA LYS A 39 -13.65 10.98 1.49
C LYS A 39 -12.70 10.66 2.64
N ILE A 40 -12.45 9.38 2.84
CA ILE A 40 -11.51 8.88 3.85
C ILE A 40 -10.13 8.79 3.20
N ARG A 41 -9.11 9.35 3.85
CA ARG A 41 -7.70 9.19 3.45
C ARG A 41 -7.00 8.46 4.57
N LEU A 42 -6.41 7.31 4.25
CA LEU A 42 -5.64 6.50 5.17
C LEU A 42 -4.20 6.41 4.66
N GLU A 43 -3.26 6.54 5.58
CA GLU A 43 -1.85 6.29 5.34
C GLU A 43 -1.48 5.06 6.16
N LEU A 44 -0.90 4.06 5.50
CA LEU A 44 -0.48 2.81 6.12
C LEU A 44 1.02 2.67 5.94
N GLU A 45 1.70 2.45 7.05
CA GLU A 45 3.13 2.16 7.07
C GLU A 45 3.33 0.68 7.40
N PHE A 46 4.15 0.00 6.61
CA PHE A 46 4.55 -1.37 6.90
C PHE A 46 5.81 -1.35 7.75
N ILE A 47 5.70 -1.79 9.00
CA ILE A 47 6.82 -1.91 9.94
C ILE A 47 7.05 -3.40 10.16
N PRO A 48 8.10 -4.00 9.56
CA PRO A 48 8.41 -5.41 9.77
C PRO A 48 8.92 -5.65 11.20
N ASP A 49 8.54 -6.79 11.79
CA ASP A 49 8.97 -7.16 13.16
C ASP A 49 10.47 -7.47 13.23
N ASP A 50 11.02 -8.10 12.19
CA ASP A 50 12.45 -8.30 12.02
C ASP A 50 13.00 -7.18 11.13
N PRO A 51 14.10 -6.50 11.51
CA PRO A 51 14.76 -5.59 10.61
C PRO A 51 15.16 -6.38 9.36
N LEU A 52 14.84 -5.84 8.18
CA LEU A 52 15.39 -6.34 6.92
C LEU A 52 16.88 -6.52 7.14
N ILE A 53 17.34 -7.77 7.11
CA ILE A 53 18.76 -8.06 7.14
C ILE A 53 19.28 -7.43 5.85
N GLU A 54 19.86 -6.23 5.97
CA GLU A 54 20.79 -5.73 4.98
C GLU A 54 21.90 -6.78 4.96
N ASN A 55 21.80 -7.73 4.02
CA ASN A 55 22.94 -8.52 3.62
C ASN A 55 23.94 -7.49 3.12
N THR A 56 24.76 -7.03 4.05
CA THR A 56 25.88 -6.16 3.84
C THR A 56 26.76 -6.91 2.86
N GLU A 57 26.73 -6.49 1.61
CA GLU A 57 27.82 -6.44 0.64
C GLU A 57 29.01 -7.40 0.84
N GLU A 58 28.82 -8.68 1.16
CA GLU A 58 29.90 -9.67 1.29
C GLU A 58 29.41 -11.10 0.96
N ASP A 59 28.66 -11.31 -0.13
CA ASP A 59 28.45 -12.66 -0.67
C ASP A 59 28.46 -12.71 -2.21
N ASP A 60 29.32 -11.90 -2.83
CA ASP A 60 29.63 -12.00 -4.26
C ASP A 60 30.66 -13.09 -4.58
N LEU A 61 31.09 -13.89 -3.59
CA LEU A 61 32.14 -14.92 -3.76
C LEU A 61 31.63 -16.36 -3.75
N GLN A 62 30.35 -16.63 -3.49
CA GLN A 62 29.79 -17.99 -3.50
C GLN A 62 28.48 -18.19 -4.27
N ALA A 63 28.00 -17.18 -5.01
CA ALA A 63 26.91 -17.40 -5.95
C ALA A 63 27.37 -18.39 -7.06
N PRO A 64 26.68 -19.53 -7.27
CA PRO A 64 26.95 -20.37 -8.44
C PRO A 64 26.74 -19.53 -9.71
N PRO A 65 27.55 -19.73 -10.77
CA PRO A 65 27.48 -18.90 -11.96
C PRO A 65 26.05 -18.91 -12.50
N SER A 66 25.46 -17.72 -12.65
CA SER A 66 24.09 -17.61 -13.15
C SER A 66 24.11 -17.90 -14.65
N PRO A 67 23.07 -18.54 -15.21
CA PRO A 67 22.96 -18.78 -16.65
C PRO A 67 22.94 -17.49 -17.51
N LEU A 68 22.80 -16.31 -16.87
CA LEU A 68 22.90 -15.01 -17.54
C LEU A 68 24.34 -14.49 -17.65
N ASP A 69 25.28 -15.05 -16.88
CA ASP A 69 26.68 -14.57 -16.85
C ASP A 69 27.47 -14.95 -18.10
N ASP A 70 27.03 -15.94 -18.86
CA ASP A 70 27.63 -16.30 -20.16
C ASP A 70 27.40 -15.22 -21.23
N PHE A 71 26.30 -14.46 -21.15
CA PHE A 71 26.01 -13.39 -22.11
C PHE A 71 26.77 -12.09 -21.83
N ARG A 72 27.20 -11.89 -20.58
CA ARG A 72 27.92 -10.68 -20.16
C ARG A 72 29.42 -10.72 -20.50
N LYS A 73 29.93 -11.89 -20.88
CA LYS A 73 31.34 -12.13 -21.21
C LYS A 73 31.62 -12.12 -22.73
N ALA A 74 30.61 -11.83 -23.56
CA ALA A 74 30.70 -11.72 -25.01
C ALA A 74 31.01 -10.28 -25.47
#